data_AF-N9UZ81-F1
#
_entry.id   AF-N9UZ81-F1
#
_cell.length_a   1.000
_cell.length_b   1.000
_cell.length_c   1.000
_cell.angle_alpha   90.00
_cell.angle_beta   90.00
_cell.angle_gamma   90.00
#
_symmetry.space_group_name_H-M   'P 1'
#
loop_
_entity.id
_entity.type
_entity.pdbx_description
1 polymer ?
#
loop_
_entity_poly.entity_id
_entity_poly.type
_entity_poly.pdbx_seq_one_letter_code
_entity_poly.pdbx_strand_id
1 'polypeptide(L)'
;MIKETKKNKINIFSAEREIILEDDEKIYSVFEIEENGNIFAVFATHEALIFAQRKEDEIIEIEDEAIIDILFDVLEKFFEENDLVDKEGNIITHNYFNDEAFEETK
;
A
#
# COMPACT_ATOMS: atom_id res chain seq x y z
N MET A 1 -10.77 -20.59 22.49
CA MET A 1 -9.33 -20.34 22.29
C MET A 1 -9.22 -19.40 21.11
N ILE A 2 -8.91 -18.13 21.35
CA ILE A 2 -8.61 -17.19 20.26
C ILE A 2 -7.22 -17.61 19.79
N LYS A 3 -7.14 -18.16 18.58
CA LYS A 3 -5.87 -18.51 17.96
C LYS A 3 -5.29 -17.16 17.54
N GLU A 4 -4.29 -16.65 18.23
CA GLU A 4 -3.53 -15.49 17.74
C GLU A 4 -2.96 -15.89 16.38
N THR A 5 -3.60 -15.40 15.30
CA THR A 5 -3.09 -15.53 13.94
C THR A 5 -1.84 -14.68 13.88
N LYS A 6 -0.69 -15.35 13.85
CA LYS A 6 0.60 -14.70 13.71
C LYS A 6 0.65 -14.07 12.32
N LYS A 7 0.53 -12.73 12.25
CA LYS A 7 0.66 -11.98 11.00
C LYS A 7 2.07 -12.11 10.44
N ASN A 8 2.19 -12.08 9.11
CA ASN A 8 3.48 -11.99 8.44
C ASN A 8 4.05 -10.59 8.62
N LYS A 9 5.37 -10.46 8.69
CA LYS A 9 6.03 -9.15 8.75
C LYS A 9 6.65 -8.82 7.40
N ILE A 10 6.28 -7.69 6.83
CA ILE A 10 6.75 -7.22 5.53
C ILE A 10 7.59 -5.97 5.74
N ASN A 11 8.90 -6.07 5.46
CA ASN A 11 9.77 -4.90 5.49
C ASN A 11 9.51 -4.05 4.24
N ILE A 12 8.73 -2.97 4.40
CA ILE A 12 8.26 -2.19 3.26
C ILE A 12 9.39 -1.33 2.66
N PHE A 13 10.31 -0.82 3.48
CA PHE A 13 11.42 0.04 3.04
C PHE A 13 12.66 -0.79 2.68
N SER A 14 12.45 -1.77 1.79
CA SER A 14 13.48 -2.69 1.33
C SER A 14 13.74 -2.54 -0.17
N ALA A 15 14.95 -2.84 -0.61
CA ALA A 15 15.36 -2.71 -2.01
C ALA A 15 14.57 -3.64 -2.97
N GLU A 16 13.98 -4.72 -2.46
CA GLU A 16 13.12 -5.63 -3.22
C GLU A 16 11.76 -5.01 -3.59
N ARG A 17 11.32 -3.99 -2.86
CA ARG A 17 10.05 -3.29 -3.03
C ARG A 17 10.22 -1.86 -3.54
N GLU A 18 11.45 -1.36 -3.54
CA GLU A 18 11.81 -0.01 -3.96
C GLU A 18 11.59 0.17 -5.46
N ILE A 19 10.88 1.22 -5.81
CA ILE A 19 10.72 1.74 -7.16
C ILE A 19 11.25 3.18 -7.13
N ILE A 20 12.15 3.47 -8.07
CA ILE A 20 12.75 4.79 -8.22
C ILE A 20 12.04 5.47 -9.39
N LEU A 21 11.41 6.61 -9.10
CA LEU A 21 10.76 7.47 -10.10
C LEU A 21 11.79 8.32 -10.84
N GLU A 22 11.37 8.98 -11.94
CA GLU A 22 12.29 9.73 -12.81
C GLU A 22 12.98 10.92 -12.12
N ASP A 23 12.43 11.39 -11.01
CA ASP A 23 12.93 12.50 -10.19
C ASP A 23 13.74 12.06 -8.96
N ASP A 24 14.20 10.81 -8.94
CA ASP A 24 14.87 10.14 -7.81
C ASP A 24 13.96 9.95 -6.58
N GLU A 25 12.64 10.18 -6.70
CA GLU A 25 11.69 9.85 -5.63
C GLU A 25 11.58 8.32 -5.49
N LYS A 26 11.43 7.87 -4.23
CA LYS A 26 11.34 6.45 -3.88
C LYS A 26 9.96 6.12 -3.35
N ILE A 27 9.30 5.20 -4.05
CA ILE A 27 8.05 4.57 -3.60
C ILE A 27 8.28 3.08 -3.38
N TYR A 28 7.46 2.45 -2.55
CA TYR A 28 7.65 1.06 -2.17
C TYR A 28 6.39 0.23 -2.39
N SER A 29 6.49 -0.89 -3.11
CA SER A 29 5.35 -1.77 -3.41
C SER A 29 4.84 -2.47 -2.15
N VAL A 30 3.59 -2.17 -1.75
CA VAL A 30 2.87 -2.84 -0.66
C VAL A 30 2.31 -4.15 -1.18
N PHE A 31 1.45 -4.06 -2.19
CA PHE A 31 0.92 -5.20 -2.94
C PHE A 31 0.56 -4.80 -4.37
N GLU A 32 0.46 -5.79 -5.24
CA GLU A 32 0.01 -5.66 -6.63
C GLU A 32 -1.00 -6.77 -6.95
N ILE A 33 -2.01 -6.44 -7.76
CA ILE A 33 -3.06 -7.37 -8.20
C ILE A 33 -3.25 -7.20 -9.70
N GLU A 34 -3.28 -8.31 -10.42
CA GLU A 34 -3.57 -8.34 -11.84
C GLU A 34 -5.05 -8.71 -12.06
N GLU A 35 -5.81 -7.79 -12.65
CA GLU A 35 -7.23 -7.97 -12.98
C GLU A 35 -7.48 -7.56 -14.43
N ASN A 36 -7.95 -8.51 -15.24
CA ASN A 36 -8.26 -8.30 -16.67
C ASN A 36 -7.10 -7.68 -17.48
N GLY A 37 -5.85 -8.08 -17.18
CA GLY A 37 -4.65 -7.55 -17.84
C GLY A 37 -4.22 -6.17 -17.37
N ASN A 38 -4.86 -5.63 -16.33
CA ASN A 38 -4.45 -4.41 -15.65
C ASN A 38 -3.80 -4.75 -14.32
N ILE A 39 -2.67 -4.11 -14.00
CA ILE A 39 -2.03 -4.24 -12.70
C ILE A 39 -2.46 -3.04 -11.84
N PHE A 40 -3.15 -3.32 -10.74
CA PHE A 40 -3.44 -2.35 -9.70
C PHE A 40 -2.46 -2.55 -8.55
N ALA A 41 -1.91 -1.46 -8.05
CA ALA A 41 -0.86 -1.46 -7.06
C ALA A 41 -1.18 -0.46 -5.94
N VAL A 42 -0.78 -0.82 -4.73
CA VAL A 42 -0.67 0.14 -3.63
C VAL A 42 0.80 0.32 -3.33
N PHE A 43 1.25 1.56 -3.42
CA PHE A 43 2.59 1.98 -3.05
C PHE A 43 2.56 2.70 -1.72
N ALA A 44 3.68 2.65 -1.00
CA ALA A 44 3.90 3.41 0.21
C ALA A 44 5.07 4.37 0.01
N THR A 45 4.92 5.59 0.50
CA THR A 45 6.03 6.48 0.81
C THR A 45 6.27 6.46 2.32
N HIS A 46 7.16 7.31 2.82
CA HIS A 46 7.30 7.52 4.26
C HIS A 46 6.10 8.25 4.87
N GLU A 47 5.22 8.85 4.05
CA GLU A 47 4.16 9.75 4.49
C GLU A 47 2.75 9.24 4.18
N ALA A 48 2.56 8.56 3.04
CA ALA A 48 1.23 8.18 2.56
C ALA A 48 1.22 6.87 1.77
N LEU A 49 0.01 6.35 1.52
CA LEU A 49 -0.23 5.33 0.52
C LEU A 49 -0.66 5.99 -0.80
N ILE A 50 -0.24 5.39 -1.90
CA ILE A 50 -0.59 5.82 -3.25
C ILE A 50 -1.27 4.65 -3.95
N PHE A 51 -2.51 4.86 -4.38
CA PHE A 51 -3.25 3.91 -5.20
C PHE A 51 -2.92 4.18 -6.66
N ALA A 52 -2.41 3.18 -7.37
CA ALA A 52 -1.95 3.38 -8.73
C ALA A 52 -2.26 2.18 -9.62
N GLN A 53 -2.34 2.46 -10.91
CA GLN A 53 -2.41 1.47 -11.97
C GLN A 53 -1.08 1.45 -12.69
N ARG A 54 -0.50 0.26 -12.84
CA ARG A 54 0.69 0.04 -13.65
C ARG A 54 0.28 -0.40 -15.06
N LYS A 55 0.71 0.36 -16.06
CA LYS A 55 0.52 0.04 -17.49
C LYS A 55 1.88 0.09 -18.17
N GLU A 56 2.33 -1.06 -18.65
CA GLU A 56 3.66 -1.20 -19.27
C GLU A 56 4.76 -0.69 -18.31
N ASP A 57 5.39 0.43 -18.66
CA ASP A 57 6.47 1.07 -17.89
C ASP A 57 6.00 2.31 -17.11
N GLU A 58 4.70 2.61 -17.13
CA GLU A 58 4.12 3.78 -16.44
C GLU A 58 3.38 3.38 -15.16
N ILE A 59 3.51 4.25 -14.15
CA ILE A 59 2.72 4.23 -12.93
C ILE A 59 1.79 5.44 -12.99
N ILE A 60 0.49 5.17 -12.98
CA ILE A 60 -0.55 6.20 -13.06
C ILE A 60 -1.34 6.17 -11.76
N GLU A 61 -1.35 7.27 -11.02
CA GLU A 61 -2.18 7.40 -9.81
C GLU A 61 -3.67 7.26 -10.17
N ILE A 62 -4.40 6.53 -9.34
CA ILE A 62 -5.84 6.31 -9.50
C ILE A 62 -6.57 7.42 -8.78
N GLU A 63 -7.33 8.23 -9.51
CA GLU A 63 -8.20 9.27 -8.95
C GLU A 63 -9.68 8.82 -8.84
N ASP A 64 -10.03 7.66 -9.40
CA ASP A 64 -11.39 7.12 -9.37
C ASP A 64 -11.72 6.55 -7.99
N GLU A 65 -12.55 7.26 -7.23
CA GLU A 65 -12.96 6.89 -5.86
C GLU A 65 -13.54 5.46 -5.78
N ALA A 66 -14.30 5.01 -6.78
CA ALA A 66 -14.88 3.68 -6.74
C ALA A 66 -13.82 2.58 -6.88
N ILE A 67 -12.75 2.85 -7.64
CA ILE A 67 -11.60 1.94 -7.73
C ILE A 67 -10.78 2.00 -6.44
N ILE A 68 -10.57 3.19 -5.87
CA ILE A 68 -9.86 3.36 -4.59
C ILE A 68 -10.58 2.59 -3.48
N ASP A 69 -11.90 2.70 -3.36
CA ASP A 69 -12.69 1.97 -2.36
C ASP A 69 -12.48 0.45 -2.47
N ILE A 70 -12.48 -0.08 -3.69
CA ILE A 70 -12.22 -1.51 -3.94
C ILE A 70 -10.79 -1.89 -3.52
N LEU A 71 -9.80 -1.07 -3.88
CA LEU A 71 -8.41 -1.35 -3.49
C LEU A 71 -8.19 -1.22 -1.99
N PHE A 72 -8.94 -0.34 -1.33
CA PHE A 72 -8.93 -0.19 0.12
C PHE A 72 -9.47 -1.44 0.82
N ASP A 73 -10.60 -1.99 0.37
CA ASP A 73 -11.12 -3.27 0.89
C ASP A 73 -10.08 -4.41 0.79
N VAL A 74 -9.34 -4.44 -0.33
CA VAL A 74 -8.30 -5.45 -0.53
C VAL A 74 -7.06 -5.18 0.33
N LEU A 75 -6.70 -3.91 0.51
CA LEU A 75 -5.64 -3.47 1.41
C LEU A 75 -5.94 -3.86 2.87
N GLU A 76 -7.18 -3.66 3.33
CA GLU A 76 -7.60 -4.07 4.68
C GLU A 76 -7.42 -5.57 4.88
N LYS A 77 -7.90 -6.36 3.91
CA LYS A 77 -7.72 -7.82 3.92
C LYS A 77 -6.25 -8.22 3.91
N PHE A 78 -5.42 -7.52 3.15
CA PHE A 78 -3.97 -7.73 3.17
C PHE A 78 -3.40 -7.48 4.58
N PHE A 79 -3.87 -6.47 5.30
CA PHE A 79 -3.43 -6.19 6.65
C PHE A 79 -4.02 -7.08 7.73
N GLU A 80 -5.08 -7.84 7.47
CA GLU A 80 -5.52 -8.92 8.36
C GLU A 80 -4.43 -9.99 8.50
N GLU A 81 -3.68 -10.24 7.43
CA GLU A 81 -2.66 -11.29 7.34
C GLU A 81 -1.23 -10.77 7.50
N ASN A 82 -1.00 -9.47 7.29
CA ASN A 82 0.34 -8.89 7.21
C ASN A 82 0.46 -7.60 8.06
N ASP A 83 1.63 -7.40 8.64
CA ASP A 83 2.06 -6.13 9.24
C ASP A 83 3.21 -5.54 8.41
N LEU A 84 3.09 -4.26 8.04
CA LEU A 84 4.20 -3.51 7.49
C LEU A 84 5.15 -3.16 8.62
N VAL A 85 6.43 -3.43 8.41
CA VAL A 85 7.49 -3.06 9.33
C VAL A 85 8.54 -2.20 8.64
N ASP A 86 9.16 -1.33 9.41
CA ASP A 86 10.32 -0.57 8.97
C ASP A 86 11.61 -1.41 8.97
N LYS A 87 12.73 -0.74 8.71
CA LYS A 87 14.09 -1.32 8.65
C LYS A 87 14.53 -1.91 10.00
N GLU A 88 13.99 -1.38 11.10
CA GLU A 88 14.30 -1.78 12.47
C GLU A 88 13.33 -2.86 12.98
N GLY A 89 12.28 -3.17 12.22
CA GLY A 89 11.26 -4.16 12.54
C GLY A 89 10.08 -3.62 13.35
N ASN A 90 9.96 -2.30 13.48
CA ASN A 90 8.81 -1.65 14.12
C ASN A 90 7.61 -1.72 13.18
N ILE A 91 6.42 -2.03 13.71
CA ILE A 91 5.18 -2.07 12.93
C ILE A 91 4.76 -0.62 12.62
N ILE A 92 4.54 -0.33 11.34
CA ILE A 92 4.16 1.00 10.86
C ILE A 92 2.83 1.01 10.11
N THR A 93 2.14 -0.13 10.01
CA THR A 93 0.83 -0.23 9.33
C THR A 93 -0.14 0.88 9.77
N HIS A 94 -0.20 1.17 11.07
CA HIS A 94 -1.09 2.17 11.65
C HIS A 94 -0.81 3.62 11.22
N ASN A 95 0.40 3.92 10.73
CA ASN A 95 0.74 5.26 10.25
C ASN A 95 -0.07 5.64 9.01
N TYR A 96 -0.54 4.64 8.26
CA TYR A 96 -1.28 4.83 7.02
C TYR A 96 -2.80 4.87 7.19
N PHE A 97 -3.33 4.54 8.38
CA PHE A 97 -4.77 4.49 8.68
C PHE A 97 -5.19 5.49 9.76
N ASN A 98 -4.48 6.61 9.89
CA ASN A 98 -4.87 7.59 10.88
C ASN A 98 -6.20 8.24 10.42
N ASP A 99 -7.29 7.93 11.12
CA ASP A 99 -8.69 8.30 10.82
C ASP A 99 -8.95 9.81 10.68
N GLU A 100 -7.97 10.68 10.98
CA GLU A 100 -8.11 12.14 10.94
C GLU A 100 -8.09 12.74 9.52
N ALA A 101 -7.86 11.96 8.45
CA ALA A 101 -7.76 12.49 7.08
C ALA A 101 -9.06 12.44 6.25
N PHE A 102 -10.11 11.75 6.70
CA PHE A 102 -11.37 11.60 5.95
C PHE A 102 -12.53 12.50 6.44
N GLU A 103 -12.34 13.25 7.53
CA GLU A 103 -13.34 14.20 8.04
C GLU A 103 -13.02 15.67 7.68
N GLU A 104 -12.73 16.04 6.43
CA GLU A 104 -12.79 17.47 6.08
C GLU A 104 -13.09 17.81 4.61
N THR A 105 -14.10 17.18 4.01
CA THR A 105 -14.86 17.81 2.91
C THR A 105 -16.35 17.50 3.05
N LYS A 106 -17.02 18.26 3.92
CA LYS A 106 -18.49 18.43 3.94
C LYS A 106 -18.90 19.67 3.16
#